data_AF-Q2BDZ3-F1
#
_entry.id   AF-Q2BDZ3-F1
#
_cell.length_a   1.000
_cell.length_b   1.000
_cell.length_c   1.000
_cell.angle_alpha   90.00
_cell.angle_beta   90.00
_cell.angle_gamma   90.00
#
_symmetry.space_group_name_H-M   'P 1'
#
loop_
_entity.id
_entity.type
_entity.pdbx_description
1 polymer ?
#
loop_
_entity_poly.entity_id
_entity_poly.type
_entity_poly.pdbx_seq_one_letter_code
_entity_poly.pdbx_strand_id
1 'polypeptide(L)'
;MNYPYGSDEFNIDIDIRRQFIFYASDKKLALVLEKLAHMSVNITGILVAKDKSRKNFVRLVAGAPEGQTQESLRAARRILHNLGIRYKEIEIIVANTETPAGVPGFINQIYGLLWCRTEVKALFFGEENAIFITVSDVRKAIEALTQHCARRCSTDSYCD
;
A
#
# COMPACT_ATOMS: atom_id res chain seq x y z
N MET A 1 -19.26 8.45 -23.15
CA MET A 1 -19.48 8.96 -21.77
C MET A 1 -18.27 9.82 -21.43
N ASN A 2 -18.42 11.13 -21.48
CA ASN A 2 -17.36 12.05 -21.11
C ASN A 2 -17.37 12.18 -19.59
N TYR A 3 -16.32 11.72 -18.92
CA TYR A 3 -16.11 12.02 -17.51
C TYR A 3 -15.73 13.50 -17.39
N PRO A 4 -16.44 14.30 -16.57
CA PRO A 4 -16.14 15.70 -16.41
C PRO A 4 -14.93 15.80 -15.47
N TYR A 5 -13.73 15.77 -16.03
CA TYR A 5 -12.53 16.18 -15.30
C TYR A 5 -11.93 17.34 -16.07
N GLY A 6 -12.44 18.54 -15.77
CA GLY A 6 -11.63 19.73 -15.90
C GLY A 6 -10.44 19.61 -14.95
N SER A 7 -9.30 20.07 -15.44
CA SER A 7 -8.03 20.49 -14.82
C SER A 7 -7.92 20.73 -13.29
N ASP A 8 -8.52 19.92 -12.43
CA ASP A 8 -8.20 19.90 -11.01
C ASP A 8 -6.96 19.02 -10.83
N GLU A 9 -5.86 19.64 -10.39
CA GLU A 9 -4.60 18.96 -10.11
C GLU A 9 -4.83 17.72 -9.25
N PHE A 10 -4.54 16.56 -9.80
CA PHE A 10 -4.50 15.30 -9.08
C PHE A 10 -3.28 15.32 -8.14
N ASN A 11 -3.44 15.97 -6.99
CA ASN A 11 -2.37 16.10 -6.00
C ASN A 11 -2.38 14.87 -5.09
N ILE A 12 -1.44 13.94 -5.34
CA ILE A 12 -1.16 12.82 -4.46
C ILE A 12 0.09 13.15 -3.67
N ASP A 13 -0.02 13.15 -2.34
CA ASP A 13 1.14 13.09 -1.48
C ASP A 13 1.65 11.63 -1.40
N ILE A 14 2.95 11.45 -1.61
CA ILE A 14 3.56 10.12 -1.74
C ILE A 14 4.56 9.90 -0.63
N ASP A 15 4.35 8.84 0.14
CA ASP A 15 5.29 8.32 1.12
C ASP A 15 5.79 6.92 0.70
N ILE A 16 7.02 6.57 1.12
CA ILE A 16 7.62 5.26 0.87
C ILE A 16 7.72 4.52 2.19
N ARG A 17 7.05 3.36 2.26
CA ARG A 17 7.04 2.52 3.46
C ARG A 17 7.57 1.12 3.24
N ARG A 18 7.95 0.46 4.31
CA ARG A 18 8.28 -0.96 4.40
C ARG A 18 7.04 -1.77 4.72
N GLN A 19 6.78 -2.77 3.88
CA GLN A 19 5.73 -3.77 4.07
C GLN A 19 6.34 -5.13 4.38
N PHE A 20 5.79 -5.79 5.40
CA PHE A 20 6.07 -7.19 5.74
C PHE A 20 5.05 -8.10 5.04
N ILE A 21 5.54 -9.06 4.27
CA ILE A 21 4.72 -10.05 3.57
C ILE A 21 5.05 -11.43 4.14
N PHE A 22 4.05 -12.13 4.65
CA PHE A 22 4.26 -13.45 5.26
C PHE A 22 3.01 -14.32 5.21
N TYR A 23 3.23 -15.61 5.48
CA TYR A 23 2.15 -16.57 5.69
C TYR A 23 2.04 -16.94 7.16
N ALA A 24 0.82 -16.95 7.70
CA ALA A 24 0.56 -17.32 9.08
C ALA A 24 -0.73 -18.15 9.23
N SER A 25 -0.78 -19.00 10.24
CA SER A 25 -2.06 -19.52 10.74
C SER A 25 -2.80 -18.42 11.51
N ASP A 26 -4.10 -18.61 11.74
CA ASP A 26 -4.90 -17.65 12.53
C ASP A 26 -4.29 -17.43 13.93
N LYS A 27 -3.87 -18.51 14.60
CA LYS A 27 -3.18 -18.44 15.91
C LYS A 27 -1.90 -17.60 15.84
N LYS A 28 -1.06 -17.80 14.82
CA LYS A 28 0.20 -17.05 14.69
C LYS A 28 -0.05 -15.59 14.35
N LEU A 29 -1.02 -15.30 13.48
CA LEU A 29 -1.39 -13.93 13.14
C LEU A 29 -1.93 -13.18 14.37
N ALA A 30 -2.82 -13.80 15.14
CA ALA A 30 -3.32 -13.21 16.39
C ALA A 30 -2.18 -12.84 17.35
N LEU A 31 -1.20 -13.74 17.53
CA LEU A 31 -0.02 -13.47 18.36
C LEU A 31 0.87 -12.35 17.80
N VAL A 32 0.98 -12.20 16.48
CA VAL A 32 1.71 -11.07 15.87
C VAL A 32 1.03 -9.75 16.24
N LEU A 33 -0.28 -9.66 16.04
CA LEU A 33 -1.05 -8.45 16.31
C LEU A 33 -1.03 -8.07 17.79
N GLU A 34 -1.24 -9.06 18.67
CA GLU A 34 -1.16 -8.88 20.13
C GLU A 34 0.22 -8.34 20.56
N LYS A 35 1.31 -8.95 20.07
CA LYS A 35 2.66 -8.54 20.44
C LYS A 35 3.05 -7.17 19.91
N LEU A 36 2.57 -6.79 18.71
CA LEU A 36 2.76 -5.43 18.18
C LEU A 36 2.04 -4.41 19.07
N ALA A 37 0.79 -4.71 19.45
CA ALA A 37 0.01 -3.85 20.35
C ALA A 37 0.66 -3.70 21.73
N HIS A 38 1.14 -4.80 22.35
CA HIS A 38 1.87 -4.74 23.62
C HIS A 38 3.18 -3.94 23.56
N MET A 39 3.76 -3.78 22.36
CA MET A 39 4.95 -2.96 22.14
C MET A 39 4.60 -1.54 21.68
N SER A 40 3.32 -1.15 21.71
CA SER A 40 2.83 0.14 21.22
C SER A 40 3.24 0.43 19.77
N VAL A 41 3.26 -0.61 18.93
CA VAL A 41 3.55 -0.47 17.51
C VAL A 41 2.24 -0.38 16.73
N ASN A 42 1.99 0.79 16.15
CA ASN A 42 0.83 1.03 15.28
C ASN A 42 0.92 0.19 13.99
N ILE A 43 -0.24 -0.13 13.41
CA ILE A 43 -0.38 -0.83 12.12
C ILE A 43 -1.26 0.03 11.22
N THR A 44 -0.65 0.76 10.29
CA THR A 44 -1.35 1.69 9.38
C THR A 44 -1.96 1.01 8.17
N GLY A 45 -1.51 -0.21 7.86
CA GLY A 45 -2.02 -0.97 6.72
C GLY A 45 -1.93 -2.46 6.97
N ILE A 46 -3.04 -3.17 6.77
CA ILE A 46 -3.08 -4.63 6.81
C ILE A 46 -4.01 -5.17 5.72
N LEU A 47 -3.50 -6.14 4.95
CA LEU A 47 -4.29 -6.95 4.05
C LEU A 47 -4.14 -8.41 4.46
N VAL A 48 -5.25 -9.09 4.67
CA VAL A 48 -5.29 -10.53 4.94
C VAL A 48 -6.12 -11.19 3.85
N ALA A 49 -5.52 -12.14 3.14
CA ALA A 49 -6.20 -12.98 2.16
C ALA A 49 -5.95 -14.46 2.50
N LYS A 50 -6.93 -15.33 2.24
CA LYS A 50 -6.74 -16.78 2.37
C LYS A 50 -6.11 -17.31 1.09
N ASP A 51 -5.03 -18.07 1.22
CA ASP A 51 -4.49 -18.83 0.10
C ASP A 51 -5.26 -20.16 -0.11
N LYS A 52 -4.92 -20.89 -1.16
CA LYS A 52 -5.53 -22.21 -1.45
C LYS A 52 -5.31 -23.23 -0.33
N SER A 53 -4.28 -23.04 0.50
CA SER A 53 -3.99 -23.88 1.67
C SER A 53 -4.69 -23.42 2.95
N ARG A 54 -5.61 -22.44 2.85
CA ARG A 54 -6.33 -21.79 3.95
C ARG A 54 -5.43 -21.07 4.97
N LYS A 55 -4.16 -20.85 4.64
CA LYS A 55 -3.26 -20.01 5.43
C LYS A 55 -3.54 -18.54 5.11
N ASN A 56 -3.29 -17.67 6.09
CA ASN A 56 -3.35 -16.24 5.87
C ASN A 56 -2.11 -15.80 5.11
N PHE A 57 -2.29 -15.32 3.89
CA PHE A 57 -1.34 -14.45 3.23
C PHE A 57 -1.56 -13.04 3.77
N VAL A 58 -0.53 -12.49 4.40
CA VAL A 58 -0.60 -11.22 5.12
C VAL A 58 0.36 -10.22 4.51
N ARG A 59 -0.13 -9.01 4.27
CA ARG A 59 0.68 -7.81 4.06
C ARG A 59 0.44 -6.87 5.22
N LEU A 60 1.50 -6.45 5.90
CA LEU A 60 1.41 -5.63 7.11
C LEU A 60 2.41 -4.48 7.03
N VAL A 61 1.95 -3.28 7.38
CA VAL A 61 2.77 -2.07 7.45
C VAL A 61 2.72 -1.55 8.88
N ALA A 62 3.85 -1.67 9.58
CA ALA A 62 3.98 -1.26 10.98
C ALA A 62 4.57 0.16 11.07
N GLY A 63 3.95 1.03 11.86
CA GLY A 63 4.27 2.45 11.96
C GLY A 63 3.00 3.29 12.07
N ALA A 64 3.16 4.56 12.45
CA ALA A 64 2.07 5.51 12.64
C ALA A 64 1.70 6.18 11.30
N PRO A 65 0.55 6.88 11.21
CA PRO A 65 0.14 7.58 9.98
C PRO A 65 1.19 8.57 9.47
N GLU A 66 1.98 9.16 10.35
CA GLU A 66 3.02 10.13 10.01
C GLU A 66 4.32 9.47 9.51
N GLY A 67 4.49 8.17 9.69
CA GLY A 67 5.65 7.44 9.19
C GLY A 67 6.05 6.21 9.99
N GLN A 68 7.17 5.60 9.57
CA GLN A 68 7.74 4.42 10.21
C GLN A 68 9.05 4.75 10.92
N THR A 69 9.17 4.30 12.16
CA THR A 69 10.41 4.41 12.92
C THR A 69 11.26 3.14 12.79
N GLN A 70 12.56 3.23 13.06
CA GLN A 70 13.40 2.03 13.07
C GLN A 70 12.99 1.09 14.20
N GLU A 71 12.49 1.62 15.31
CA GLU A 71 11.97 0.89 16.45
C GLU A 71 10.75 0.04 16.06
N SER A 72 9.78 0.61 15.34
CA SER A 72 8.58 -0.12 14.89
C SER A 72 8.93 -1.26 13.92
N LEU A 73 9.84 -1.00 12.98
CA LEU A 73 10.31 -2.00 12.03
C LEU A 73 11.10 -3.12 12.73
N ARG A 74 12.01 -2.77 13.66
CA ARG A 74 12.76 -3.76 14.45
C ARG A 74 11.83 -4.61 15.31
N ALA A 75 10.80 -4.02 15.92
CA ALA A 75 9.80 -4.74 16.69
C ALA A 75 9.06 -5.77 15.82
N ALA A 76 8.56 -5.37 14.65
CA ALA A 76 7.89 -6.27 13.71
C ALA A 76 8.81 -7.42 13.26
N ARG A 77 10.06 -7.12 12.86
CA ARG A 77 11.07 -8.13 12.50
C ARG A 77 11.29 -9.14 13.64
N ARG A 78 11.47 -8.65 14.86
CA ARG A 78 11.71 -9.48 16.06
C ARG A 78 10.52 -10.37 16.38
N ILE A 79 9.30 -9.85 16.32
CA ILE A 79 8.08 -10.62 16.58
C ILE A 79 7.91 -11.74 15.55
N LEU A 80 8.04 -11.44 14.26
CA LEU A 80 7.92 -12.42 13.20
C LEU A 80 9.00 -13.52 13.34
N HIS A 81 10.24 -13.11 13.60
CA HIS A 81 11.35 -14.05 13.85
C HIS A 81 11.08 -14.98 15.05
N ASN A 82 10.69 -14.41 16.19
CA ASN A 82 10.45 -15.18 17.43
C ASN A 82 9.27 -16.15 17.32
N LEU A 83 8.29 -15.86 16.46
CA LEU A 83 7.18 -16.76 16.16
C LEU A 83 7.51 -17.79 15.06
N GLY A 84 8.75 -17.80 14.57
CA GLY A 84 9.20 -18.67 13.48
C GLY A 84 8.41 -18.44 12.19
N ILE A 85 8.08 -17.17 11.89
CA ILE A 85 7.38 -16.76 10.68
C ILE A 85 8.41 -16.22 9.71
N ARG A 86 8.56 -16.89 8.55
CA ARG A 86 9.35 -16.36 7.45
C ARG A 86 8.59 -15.22 6.79
N TYR A 87 9.28 -14.13 6.51
CA TYR A 87 8.69 -12.95 5.88
C TYR A 87 9.61 -12.38 4.81
N LYS A 88 9.02 -11.63 3.88
CA LYS A 88 9.71 -10.72 2.98
C LYS A 88 9.43 -9.29 3.44
N GLU A 89 10.45 -8.45 3.45
CA GLU A 89 10.29 -7.02 3.67
C GLU A 89 10.58 -6.29 2.34
N ILE A 90 9.65 -5.43 1.91
CA ILE A 90 9.77 -4.69 0.65
C ILE A 90 9.37 -3.23 0.83
N GLU A 91 9.83 -2.38 -0.08
CA GLU A 91 9.32 -1.02 -0.21
C GLU A 91 7.99 -1.02 -0.96
N ILE A 92 7.12 -0.11 -0.56
CA ILE A 92 5.81 0.14 -1.14
C ILE A 92 5.57 1.65 -1.18
N ILE A 93 4.58 2.06 -1.96
CA ILE A 93 4.10 3.43 -2.02
C ILE A 93 2.85 3.55 -1.15
N VAL A 94 2.77 4.65 -0.40
CA VAL A 94 1.56 5.11 0.25
C VAL A 94 1.14 6.40 -0.44
N ALA A 95 0.00 6.36 -1.10
CA ALA A 95 -0.62 7.52 -1.71
C ALA A 95 -1.63 8.10 -0.72
N ASN A 96 -1.26 9.22 -0.12
CA ASN A 96 -2.14 10.02 0.73
C ASN A 96 -2.96 10.95 -0.16
N THR A 97 -4.26 10.90 0.02
CA THR A 97 -5.20 11.63 -0.84
C THR A 97 -6.46 11.93 -0.07
N GLU A 98 -6.98 13.14 -0.23
CA GLU A 98 -8.36 13.46 0.09
C GLU A 98 -9.26 12.77 -0.94
N THR A 99 -9.46 11.46 -0.83
CA THR A 99 -10.35 10.75 -1.75
C THR A 99 -11.78 11.21 -1.47
N PRO A 100 -12.45 11.92 -2.40
CA PRO A 100 -13.83 12.33 -2.16
C PRO A 100 -14.72 11.08 -2.13
N ALA A 101 -15.38 10.86 -0.99
CA ALA A 101 -16.29 9.75 -0.82
C ALA A 101 -17.42 9.80 -1.87
N GLY A 102 -17.74 8.66 -2.48
CA GLY A 102 -18.83 8.56 -3.45
C GLY A 102 -18.49 8.97 -4.88
N VAL A 103 -17.23 9.32 -5.20
CA VAL A 103 -16.79 9.64 -6.57
C VAL A 103 -16.20 8.40 -7.27
N PRO A 104 -16.86 7.86 -8.31
CA PRO A 104 -16.32 6.73 -9.07
C PRO A 104 -15.06 7.10 -9.86
N GLY A 105 -14.20 6.12 -10.07
CA GLY A 105 -13.06 6.23 -11.00
C GLY A 105 -11.74 6.63 -10.38
N PHE A 106 -11.69 7.06 -9.12
CA PHE A 106 -10.46 7.44 -8.42
C PHE A 106 -9.37 6.35 -8.44
N ILE A 107 -9.75 5.12 -8.06
CA ILE A 107 -8.84 3.96 -8.11
C ILE A 107 -8.38 3.63 -9.55
N ASN A 108 -9.24 3.86 -10.54
CA ASN A 108 -8.86 3.70 -11.95
C ASN A 108 -7.86 4.78 -12.39
N GLN A 109 -7.87 5.98 -11.80
CA GLN A 109 -6.86 6.99 -12.08
C GLN A 109 -5.49 6.50 -11.62
N ILE A 110 -5.36 6.07 -10.35
CA ILE A 110 -4.10 5.56 -9.78
C ILE A 110 -3.64 4.31 -10.54
N TYR A 111 -4.48 3.29 -10.65
CA TYR A 111 -4.11 2.04 -11.30
C TYR A 111 -3.79 2.25 -12.78
N GLY A 112 -4.56 3.10 -13.46
CA GLY A 112 -4.41 3.50 -14.85
C GLY A 112 -3.07 4.18 -15.16
N LEU A 113 -2.47 4.87 -14.18
CA LEU A 113 -1.13 5.45 -14.32
C LEU A 113 -0.02 4.40 -14.18
N LEU A 114 -0.25 3.32 -13.45
CA LEU A 114 0.81 2.39 -13.05
C LEU A 114 0.95 1.18 -13.96
N TRP A 115 -0.15 0.56 -14.39
CA TRP A 115 -0.14 -0.84 -14.87
C TRP A 115 0.76 -1.12 -16.09
N CYS A 116 1.00 -0.14 -16.96
CA CYS A 116 1.91 -0.29 -18.12
C CYS A 116 3.36 0.12 -17.85
N ARG A 117 3.63 0.74 -16.69
CA ARG A 117 4.96 1.24 -16.29
C ARG A 117 5.64 0.35 -15.26
N THR A 118 4.84 -0.27 -14.39
CA THR A 118 5.28 -1.18 -13.33
C THR A 118 4.17 -2.18 -13.03
N GLU A 119 4.53 -3.40 -12.60
CA GLU A 119 3.55 -4.40 -12.18
C GLU A 119 2.99 -4.02 -10.81
N VAL A 120 1.67 -3.79 -10.73
CA VAL A 120 0.95 -3.57 -9.46
C VAL A 120 0.62 -4.92 -8.83
N LYS A 121 1.32 -5.27 -7.76
CA LYS A 121 1.21 -6.57 -7.06
C LYS A 121 0.14 -6.59 -5.97
N ALA A 122 -0.19 -5.43 -5.42
CA ALA A 122 -1.31 -5.26 -4.50
C ALA A 122 -1.69 -3.77 -4.42
N LEU A 123 -2.97 -3.52 -4.22
CA LEU A 123 -3.54 -2.22 -3.92
C LEU A 123 -4.61 -2.41 -2.85
N PHE A 124 -4.51 -1.70 -1.73
CA PHE A 124 -5.47 -1.78 -0.63
C PHE A 124 -5.49 -0.48 0.17
N PHE A 125 -6.59 -0.23 0.88
CA PHE A 125 -6.72 0.93 1.75
C PHE A 125 -6.13 0.65 3.13
N GLY A 126 -5.56 1.67 3.75
CA GLY A 126 -5.20 1.66 5.17
C GLY A 126 -5.92 2.78 5.92
N GLU A 127 -5.31 3.23 7.02
CA GLU A 127 -5.82 4.34 7.83
C GLU A 127 -5.87 5.65 7.03
N GLU A 128 -6.73 6.59 7.46
CA GLU A 128 -6.83 7.96 6.90
C GLU A 128 -7.05 8.03 5.37
N ASN A 129 -7.74 7.04 4.79
CA ASN A 129 -7.95 6.89 3.34
C ASN A 129 -6.66 6.72 2.52
N ALA A 130 -5.53 6.44 3.16
CA ALA A 130 -4.28 6.19 2.47
C ALA A 130 -4.37 4.91 1.63
N ILE A 131 -3.83 4.96 0.41
CA ILE A 131 -3.81 3.83 -0.51
C ILE A 131 -2.40 3.23 -0.53
N PHE A 132 -2.31 1.97 -0.13
CA PHE A 132 -1.08 1.21 -0.08
C PHE A 132 -0.91 0.45 -1.39
N ILE A 133 0.15 0.77 -2.12
CA ILE A 133 0.43 0.25 -3.45
C ILE A 133 1.75 -0.52 -3.42
N THR A 134 1.66 -1.83 -3.64
CA THR A 134 2.84 -2.67 -3.84
C THR A 134 3.12 -2.80 -5.33
N VAL A 135 4.31 -2.41 -5.75
CA VAL A 135 4.74 -2.45 -7.17
C VAL A 135 6.01 -3.27 -7.36
N SER A 136 6.33 -3.66 -8.59
CA SER A 136 7.62 -4.26 -8.94
C SER A 136 8.78 -3.28 -8.86
N ASP A 137 8.53 -2.01 -9.17
CA ASP A 137 9.51 -0.92 -9.22
C ASP A 137 8.90 0.35 -8.64
N VAL A 138 9.37 0.74 -7.45
CA VAL A 138 8.89 1.91 -6.69
C VAL A 138 9.29 3.22 -7.37
N ARG A 139 10.46 3.29 -8.01
CA ARG A 139 10.93 4.52 -8.66
C ARG A 139 10.06 4.85 -9.87
N LYS A 140 9.82 3.87 -10.73
CA LYS A 140 8.92 4.05 -11.90
C LYS A 140 7.50 4.42 -11.49
N ALA A 141 7.02 3.89 -10.36
CA ALA A 141 5.71 4.23 -9.85
C ALA A 141 5.63 5.67 -9.33
N ILE A 142 6.64 6.12 -8.59
CA ILE A 142 6.73 7.52 -8.15
C ILE A 142 6.77 8.45 -9.36
N GLU A 143 7.65 8.18 -10.34
CA GLU A 143 7.74 8.94 -11.59
C GLU A 143 6.40 9.02 -12.32
N ALA A 144 5.61 7.94 -12.32
CA ALA A 144 4.30 7.92 -12.96
C ALA A 144 3.22 8.70 -12.19
N LEU A 145 3.30 8.73 -10.85
CA LEU A 145 2.29 9.35 -9.99
C LEU A 145 2.54 10.85 -9.76
N THR A 146 3.79 11.33 -9.86
CA THR A 146 4.14 12.74 -9.66
C THR A 146 4.18 13.56 -10.95
N GLN A 147 4.03 12.93 -12.12
CA GLN A 147 3.99 13.63 -13.40
C GLN A 147 2.73 14.51 -13.52
N HIS A 148 2.92 15.82 -13.62
CA HIS A 148 1.83 16.79 -13.83
C HIS A 148 0.99 16.52 -15.08
N CYS A 149 1.52 15.78 -16.07
CA CYS A 149 0.79 15.33 -17.25
C CYS A 149 1.02 13.84 -17.53
N ALA A 150 0.64 12.99 -16.58
CA ALA A 150 0.80 11.56 -16.71
C ALA A 150 -0.32 10.97 -17.60
N ARG A 151 0.03 10.54 -18.81
CA ARG A 151 -0.91 9.80 -19.66
C ARG A 151 -1.29 8.48 -18.98
N ARG A 152 -2.59 8.25 -18.76
CA ARG A 152 -3.08 6.95 -18.34
C ARG A 152 -2.77 5.92 -19.43
N CYS A 153 -2.35 4.75 -18.99
CA CYS A 153 -2.00 3.65 -19.88
C CYS A 153 -3.19 3.14 -20.72
N SER A 154 -4.43 3.50 -20.37
CA SER A 154 -5.66 3.09 -21.05
C SER A 154 -6.23 4.12 -22.03
N THR A 155 -5.65 5.32 -22.16
CA THR A 155 -6.16 6.36 -23.07
C THR A 155 -5.08 7.01 -23.91
N ASP A 156 -5.45 7.36 -25.13
CA ASP A 156 -4.70 8.28 -25.98
C ASP A 156 -4.97 9.71 -25.49
N SER A 157 -4.03 10.28 -24.73
CA SER A 157 -3.98 11.67 -24.24
C SER A 157 -5.02 12.13 -23.19
N TYR A 158 -4.51 12.89 -22.20
CA TYR A 158 -5.23 13.81 -21.29
C TYR A 158 -4.34 15.05 -21.09
N CYS A 159 -3.60 15.41 -22.13
CA CYS A 159 -2.70 16.55 -22.14
C CYS A 159 -3.06 17.30 -23.42
N ASP A 160 -3.82 18.39 -23.26
CA ASP A 160 -3.94 19.44 -24.28
C ASP A 160 -2.76 20.41 -24.12
#